data_AF-A0A429MM03-F1
#
_entry.id   AF-A0A429MM03-F1
#
_cell.length_a   1.000
_cell.length_b   1.000
_cell.length_c   1.000
_cell.angle_alpha   90.00
_cell.angle_beta   90.00
_cell.angle_gamma   90.00
#
_symmetry.space_group_name_H-M   'P 1'
#
loop_
_entity.id
_entity.type
_entity.pdbx_description
1 polymer ?
#
loop_
_entity_poly.entity_id
_entity_poly.type
_entity_poly.pdbx_seq_one_letter_code
_entity_poly.pdbx_strand_id
1 'polypeptide(L)'
;MNKISSILKIGATLIAIVLLQACATAPLPKITNKQAKGVLESIKPDEKLNPIVLSISFNSGIIYPSLKIESLTEKTAIQKNNKIYEIKVINSDVSRSTFIYSGQLPAGEYRIVELSNYQPSPNPFLSGKIQFINLNDKDKLHPMGTFKVLENTTTDLGRINLTHANDAYFIARSAKHFSNKDLISKLKNNYLEAIYKDKILNGWTQPVTALE
;
A
#
# COMPACT_ATOMS: atom_id res chain seq x y z
N MET A 1 58.93 -27.92 27.26
CA MET A 1 58.00 -26.77 27.34
C MET A 1 57.29 -26.58 25.99
N ASN A 2 55.98 -26.29 26.05
CA ASN A 2 55.15 -25.58 25.04
C ASN A 2 54.58 -26.28 23.77
N LYS A 3 54.27 -27.58 23.79
CA LYS A 3 53.30 -28.13 22.79
C LYS A 3 51.84 -28.05 23.26
N ILE A 4 51.58 -28.26 24.55
CA ILE A 4 50.22 -28.28 25.11
C ILE A 4 49.62 -26.87 25.19
N SER A 5 50.42 -25.85 25.52
CA SER A 5 49.92 -24.46 25.59
C SER A 5 49.57 -23.85 24.22
N SER A 6 50.20 -24.34 23.15
CA SER A 6 49.91 -23.90 21.77
C SER A 6 48.58 -24.49 21.27
N ILE A 7 48.27 -25.74 21.61
CA ILE A 7 46.99 -26.40 21.25
C ILE A 7 45.82 -25.77 22.02
N LEU A 8 46.01 -25.45 23.30
CA LEU A 8 44.97 -24.77 24.10
C LEU A 8 44.64 -23.37 23.57
N LYS A 9 45.64 -22.61 23.11
CA LYS A 9 45.44 -21.27 22.54
C LYS A 9 44.69 -21.32 21.21
N ILE A 10 45.00 -22.30 20.35
CA ILE A 10 44.30 -22.47 19.06
C ILE A 10 42.83 -22.87 19.30
N GLY A 11 42.56 -23.77 20.25
CA GLY A 11 41.20 -24.18 20.61
C GLY A 11 40.34 -23.02 21.14
N ALA A 12 40.90 -22.19 22.04
CA ALA A 12 40.20 -21.03 22.58
C ALA A 12 39.90 -19.96 21.50
N THR A 13 40.81 -19.79 20.54
CA THR A 13 40.63 -18.82 19.44
C THR A 13 39.56 -19.30 18.46
N LEU A 14 39.49 -20.61 18.17
CA LEU A 14 38.46 -21.19 17.29
C LEU A 14 37.06 -21.10 17.90
N ILE A 15 36.93 -21.33 19.21
CA ILE A 15 35.65 -21.21 19.93
C ILE A 15 35.16 -19.75 19.93
N ALA A 16 36.06 -18.77 20.11
CA ALA A 16 35.72 -17.36 20.03
C ALA A 16 35.23 -16.94 18.63
N ILE A 17 35.82 -17.47 17.55
CA ILE A 17 35.40 -17.18 16.17
C ILE A 17 34.02 -17.78 15.86
N VAL A 18 33.75 -19.00 16.32
CA VAL A 18 32.43 -19.64 16.14
C VAL A 18 31.33 -18.92 16.93
N LEU A 19 31.64 -18.43 18.14
CA LEU A 19 30.70 -17.62 18.94
C LEU A 19 30.44 -16.23 18.34
N LEU A 20 31.43 -15.62 17.69
CA LEU A 20 31.26 -14.33 17.01
C LEU A 20 30.41 -14.44 15.73
N GLN A 21 30.45 -15.58 15.03
CA GLN A 21 29.57 -15.82 13.86
C GLN A 21 28.11 -16.13 14.26
N ALA A 22 27.86 -16.63 15.47
CA ALA A 22 26.51 -16.85 15.98
C ALA A 22 25.75 -15.54 16.32
N CYS A 23 26.45 -14.41 16.43
CA CYS A 23 25.83 -13.09 16.67
C CYS A 23 25.53 -12.29 15.39
N ALA A 24 25.90 -12.77 14.19
CA ALA A 24 25.83 -11.96 12.96
C ALA A 24 24.55 -12.15 12.12
N THR A 25 23.62 -13.03 12.50
CA THR A 25 22.35 -13.19 11.77
C THR A 25 21.19 -13.49 12.71
N ALA A 26 20.93 -12.57 13.65
CA ALA A 26 19.55 -12.43 14.08
C ALA A 26 18.75 -12.06 12.81
N PRO A 27 17.77 -12.88 12.35
CA PRO A 27 16.90 -12.45 11.26
C PRO A 27 16.29 -11.13 11.71
N LEU A 28 16.50 -10.06 10.92
CA LEU A 28 15.87 -8.78 11.18
C LEU A 28 14.40 -9.06 11.50
N PRO A 29 13.88 -8.56 12.64
CA PRO A 29 12.50 -8.80 13.01
C PRO A 29 11.65 -8.46 11.80
N LYS A 30 10.80 -9.40 11.39
CA LYS A 30 9.90 -9.23 10.24
C LYS A 30 8.96 -8.08 10.59
N ILE A 31 9.37 -6.84 10.29
CA ILE A 31 8.48 -5.69 10.32
C ILE A 31 7.55 -5.89 9.13
N THR A 32 6.44 -6.56 9.40
CA THR A 32 5.25 -6.49 8.56
C THR A 32 4.53 -5.23 9.01
N ASN A 33 4.30 -4.29 8.10
CA ASN A 33 3.61 -3.06 8.42
C ASN A 33 2.25 -3.41 9.06
N LYS A 34 1.99 -2.94 10.29
CA LYS A 34 0.71 -3.16 11.00
C LYS A 34 -0.49 -2.66 10.17
N GLN A 35 -0.26 -1.74 9.25
CA GLN A 35 -1.25 -1.18 8.32
C GLN A 35 -1.60 -2.13 7.16
N ALA A 36 -0.77 -3.15 6.89
CA ALA A 36 -0.97 -4.13 5.82
C ALA A 36 -1.78 -5.37 6.25
N LYS A 37 -2.35 -5.36 7.47
CA LYS A 37 -3.07 -6.50 8.06
C LYS A 37 -4.17 -7.04 7.12
N GLY A 38 -5.03 -6.17 6.58
CA GLY A 38 -6.12 -6.58 5.67
C GLY A 38 -5.68 -7.09 4.29
N VAL A 39 -4.42 -6.87 3.89
CA VAL A 39 -3.89 -7.41 2.62
C VAL A 39 -3.37 -8.83 2.80
N LEU A 40 -2.84 -9.14 3.99
CA LEU A 40 -2.18 -10.41 4.29
C LEU A 40 -3.09 -11.40 5.03
N GLU A 41 -4.21 -10.95 5.59
CA GLU A 41 -5.17 -11.81 6.27
C GLU A 41 -6.09 -12.52 5.28
N SER A 42 -6.36 -13.80 5.55
CA SER A 42 -7.36 -14.57 4.83
C SER A 42 -8.75 -14.05 5.19
N ILE A 43 -9.51 -13.64 4.18
CA ILE A 43 -10.87 -13.09 4.31
C ILE A 43 -11.83 -14.20 4.80
N LYS A 44 -12.75 -13.85 5.71
CA LYS A 44 -13.90 -14.71 6.08
C LYS A 44 -14.98 -14.65 4.98
N PRO A 45 -15.76 -15.72 4.74
CA PRO A 45 -16.42 -16.00 3.46
C PRO A 45 -17.62 -15.11 3.09
N ASP A 46 -18.05 -14.19 3.96
CA ASP A 46 -19.38 -13.60 3.83
C ASP A 46 -19.47 -12.54 2.72
N GLU A 47 -18.33 -12.04 2.21
CA GLU A 47 -18.27 -11.13 1.05
C GLU A 47 -17.08 -11.52 0.15
N LYS A 48 -17.33 -11.74 -1.15
CA LYS A 48 -16.25 -12.01 -2.12
C LYS A 48 -15.46 -10.73 -2.38
N LEU A 49 -14.36 -10.56 -1.68
CA LEU A 49 -13.48 -9.41 -1.85
C LEU A 49 -12.34 -9.74 -2.83
N ASN A 50 -12.04 -8.77 -3.70
CA ASN A 50 -11.06 -8.87 -4.77
C ASN A 50 -9.90 -7.90 -4.48
N PRO A 51 -8.64 -8.33 -4.66
CA PRO A 51 -7.50 -7.46 -4.42
C PRO A 51 -7.49 -6.24 -5.33
N ILE A 52 -7.17 -5.09 -4.74
CA ILE A 52 -6.87 -3.88 -5.49
C ILE A 52 -5.50 -3.34 -5.11
N VAL A 53 -4.82 -2.75 -6.08
CA VAL A 53 -3.50 -2.13 -5.88
C VAL A 53 -3.34 -0.90 -6.75
N LEU A 54 -2.77 0.14 -6.17
CA LEU A 54 -2.34 1.34 -6.88
C LEU A 54 -1.10 1.91 -6.22
N SER A 55 -0.28 2.65 -6.97
CA SER A 55 0.76 3.49 -6.37
C SER A 55 0.47 4.95 -6.60
N ILE A 56 0.88 5.79 -5.65
CA ILE A 56 0.86 7.24 -5.81
C ILE A 56 2.25 7.77 -5.55
N SER A 57 2.79 8.50 -6.52
CA SER A 57 4.03 9.25 -6.36
C SER A 57 3.75 10.68 -5.93
N PHE A 58 4.46 11.15 -4.91
CA PHE A 58 4.29 12.46 -4.27
C PHE A 58 5.59 13.26 -4.33
N ASN A 59 5.48 14.57 -4.56
CA ASN A 59 6.60 15.52 -4.44
C ASN A 59 6.53 16.38 -3.16
N SER A 60 5.54 16.18 -2.29
CA SER A 60 5.31 17.04 -1.11
C SER A 60 6.04 16.59 0.17
N GLY A 61 6.57 15.37 0.21
CA GLY A 61 7.17 14.79 1.42
C GLY A 61 6.16 14.41 2.51
N ILE A 62 4.86 14.61 2.28
CA ILE A 62 3.77 14.21 3.20
C ILE A 62 3.37 12.77 2.91
N ILE A 63 3.18 11.99 3.97
CA ILE A 63 2.70 10.61 3.89
C ILE A 63 1.19 10.60 4.18
N TYR A 64 0.41 10.05 3.25
CA TYR A 64 -1.01 9.78 3.47
C TYR A 64 -1.18 8.27 3.72
N PRO A 65 -1.27 7.81 4.98
CA PRO A 65 -1.29 6.37 5.30
C PRO A 65 -2.54 5.65 4.77
N SER A 66 -3.60 6.38 4.44
CA SER A 66 -4.80 5.81 3.86
C SER A 66 -5.44 6.67 2.77
N LEU A 67 -6.26 5.98 2.00
CA LEU A 67 -6.95 6.46 0.82
C LEU A 67 -8.41 6.01 0.96
N LYS A 68 -9.36 6.92 0.73
CA LYS A 68 -10.78 6.61 0.70
C LYS A 68 -11.27 6.41 -0.72
N ILE A 69 -12.03 5.34 -0.90
CA ILE A 69 -12.64 4.94 -2.17
C ILE A 69 -14.15 4.94 -1.97
N GLU A 70 -14.86 5.61 -2.86
CA GLU A 70 -16.32 5.64 -2.87
C GLU A 70 -16.85 4.61 -3.87
N SER A 71 -17.79 3.77 -3.42
CA SER A 71 -18.56 2.86 -4.27
C SER A 71 -19.68 3.60 -4.98
N LEU A 72 -19.73 3.48 -6.30
CA LEU A 72 -20.81 4.04 -7.13
C LEU A 72 -21.97 3.05 -7.30
N THR A 73 -21.76 1.78 -6.95
CA THR A 73 -22.75 0.72 -7.03
C THR A 73 -23.43 0.43 -5.69
N GLU A 74 -22.71 0.59 -4.57
CA GLU A 74 -23.25 0.30 -3.23
C GLU A 74 -23.62 1.57 -2.47
N LYS A 75 -24.77 1.52 -1.80
CA LYS A 75 -25.24 2.58 -0.91
C LYS A 75 -25.27 2.10 0.54
N THR A 76 -24.99 3.01 1.46
CA THR A 76 -25.19 2.81 2.90
C THR A 76 -26.68 2.66 3.19
N ALA A 77 -27.01 1.66 4.03
CA ALA A 77 -28.41 1.35 4.38
C ALA A 77 -29.13 2.51 5.09
N ILE A 78 -28.39 3.36 5.80
CA ILE A 78 -28.93 4.37 6.71
C ILE A 78 -29.14 5.73 6.01
N GLN A 79 -28.22 6.13 5.13
CA GLN A 79 -28.22 7.50 4.58
C GLN A 79 -28.41 7.55 3.06
N LYS A 80 -28.54 6.41 2.38
CA LYS A 80 -28.53 6.31 0.89
C LYS A 80 -27.31 6.96 0.22
N ASN A 81 -26.30 7.32 1.00
CA ASN A 81 -25.00 7.79 0.55
C ASN A 81 -24.20 6.60 0.03
N ASN A 82 -23.32 6.85 -0.93
CA ASN A 82 -22.40 5.85 -1.44
C ASN A 82 -21.51 5.28 -0.31
N LYS A 83 -21.24 3.98 -0.34
CA LYS A 83 -20.39 3.31 0.66
C LYS A 83 -18.94 3.76 0.47
N ILE A 84 -18.26 4.10 1.57
CA ILE A 84 -16.85 4.48 1.57
C ILE A 84 -16.00 3.33 2.12
N TYR A 85 -14.95 3.00 1.39
CA TYR A 85 -13.92 2.03 1.76
C TYR A 85 -12.61 2.74 2.04
N GLU A 86 -11.81 2.19 2.94
CA GLU A 86 -10.46 2.68 3.23
C GLU A 86 -9.44 1.64 2.76
N ILE A 87 -8.45 2.07 1.97
CA ILE A 87 -7.27 1.26 1.66
C ILE A 87 -6.00 1.92 2.17
N LYS A 88 -5.03 1.09 2.56
CA LYS A 88 -3.87 1.52 3.36
C LYS A 88 -2.58 1.36 2.59
N VAL A 89 -1.61 2.19 2.97
CA VAL A 89 -0.24 2.06 2.48
C VAL A 89 0.39 0.76 3.01
N ILE A 90 1.06 0.02 2.14
CA ILE A 90 1.74 -1.24 2.50
C ILE A 90 3.28 -1.10 2.54
N ASN A 91 3.84 0.01 2.05
CA ASN A 91 5.29 0.24 1.93
C ASN A 91 5.79 1.51 2.65
N SER A 92 5.09 1.98 3.68
CA SER A 92 5.38 3.24 4.40
C SER A 92 6.84 3.39 4.83
N ASP A 93 7.51 2.28 5.12
CA ASP A 93 8.85 2.26 5.70
C ASP A 93 9.96 2.17 4.64
N VAL A 94 9.59 2.02 3.35
CA VAL A 94 10.52 1.70 2.25
C VAL A 94 10.73 2.87 1.30
N SER A 95 9.70 3.68 1.07
CA SER A 95 9.77 4.80 0.11
C SER A 95 9.06 6.02 0.67
N ARG A 96 9.65 7.20 0.51
CA ARG A 96 9.06 8.50 0.91
C ARG A 96 8.39 9.26 -0.23
N SER A 97 8.58 8.81 -1.47
CA SER A 97 8.11 9.50 -2.67
C SER A 97 7.12 8.69 -3.49
N THR A 98 6.99 7.38 -3.26
CA THR A 98 6.02 6.52 -3.94
C THR A 98 5.42 5.53 -2.95
N PHE A 99 4.16 5.75 -2.61
CA PHE A 99 3.40 4.88 -1.71
C PHE A 99 2.56 3.91 -2.51
N ILE A 100 2.52 2.66 -2.07
CA ILE A 100 1.71 1.60 -2.64
C ILE A 100 0.53 1.41 -1.70
N TYR A 101 -0.67 1.63 -2.22
CA TYR A 101 -1.92 1.38 -1.52
C TYR A 101 -2.49 0.06 -2.01
N SER A 102 -2.90 -0.78 -1.06
CA SER A 102 -3.57 -2.02 -1.38
C SER A 102 -4.63 -2.33 -0.34
N GLY A 103 -5.67 -3.01 -0.81
CA GLY A 103 -6.79 -3.46 -0.02
C GLY A 103 -7.62 -4.44 -0.85
N GLN A 104 -8.83 -4.70 -0.38
CA GLN A 104 -9.73 -5.63 -1.05
C GLN A 104 -11.12 -4.98 -1.10
N LEU A 105 -11.78 -5.08 -2.26
CA LEU A 105 -13.10 -4.50 -2.50
C LEU A 105 -14.03 -5.56 -3.11
N PRO A 106 -15.34 -5.52 -2.85
CA PRO A 106 -16.28 -6.33 -3.60
C PRO A 106 -16.28 -5.93 -5.09
N ALA A 107 -16.92 -6.74 -5.94
CA ALA A 107 -17.10 -6.38 -7.34
C ALA A 107 -18.04 -5.16 -7.46
N GLY A 108 -17.67 -4.19 -8.29
CA GLY A 108 -18.40 -2.93 -8.37
C GLY A 108 -17.65 -1.85 -9.14
N GLU A 109 -18.23 -0.65 -9.17
CA GLU A 109 -17.61 0.55 -9.75
C GLU A 109 -17.29 1.56 -8.65
N TYR A 110 -16.12 2.18 -8.74
CA TYR A 110 -15.52 2.96 -7.67
C TYR A 110 -14.83 4.22 -8.18
N ARG A 111 -14.62 5.18 -7.28
CA ARG A 111 -13.72 6.31 -7.49
C ARG A 111 -12.92 6.64 -6.24
N ILE A 112 -11.72 7.18 -6.46
CA ILE A 112 -10.81 7.61 -5.38
C ILE A 112 -11.21 9.02 -4.94
N VAL A 113 -11.65 9.22 -3.69
CA VAL A 113 -12.19 10.52 -3.26
C VAL A 113 -11.32 11.31 -2.31
N GLU A 114 -10.46 10.66 -1.53
CA GLU A 114 -9.69 11.36 -0.49
C GLU A 114 -8.36 10.65 -0.21
N LEU A 115 -7.32 11.44 0.02
CA LEU A 115 -6.11 11.01 0.71
C LEU A 115 -6.15 11.57 2.12
N SER A 116 -6.02 10.71 3.13
CA SER A 116 -6.15 11.11 4.53
C SER A 116 -4.90 10.77 5.32
N ASN A 117 -4.53 11.70 6.20
CA ASN A 117 -3.51 11.53 7.21
C ASN A 117 -4.04 12.00 8.56
N TYR A 118 -4.12 11.09 9.52
CA TYR A 118 -4.38 11.45 10.90
C TYR A 118 -3.06 11.51 11.66
N GLN A 119 -2.70 12.71 12.10
CA GLN A 119 -1.58 12.93 12.97
C GLN A 119 -2.11 13.02 14.42
N PRO A 120 -1.92 11.97 15.25
CA PRO A 120 -2.36 12.02 16.63
C PRO A 120 -1.67 13.17 17.37
N SER A 121 -2.41 13.81 18.27
CA SER A 121 -1.84 14.83 19.13
C SER A 121 -0.84 14.18 20.10
N PRO A 122 0.32 14.81 20.36
CA PRO A 122 1.21 14.37 21.45
C PRO A 122 0.54 14.50 22.82
N ASN A 123 -0.44 15.39 22.95
CA ASN A 123 -1.27 15.52 24.14
C ASN A 123 -2.49 14.58 24.01
N PRO A 124 -2.64 13.57 24.89
CA PRO A 124 -3.73 12.59 24.83
C PRO A 124 -5.12 13.20 25.09
N PHE A 125 -5.18 14.42 25.61
CA PHE A 125 -6.43 15.15 25.88
C PHE A 125 -6.90 16.00 24.68
N LEU A 126 -6.11 16.08 23.61
CA LEU A 126 -6.47 16.81 22.39
C LEU A 126 -6.68 15.83 21.24
N SER A 127 -7.71 16.07 20.43
CA SER A 127 -7.87 15.36 19.16
C SER A 127 -6.68 15.66 18.25
N GLY A 128 -6.18 14.64 17.54
CA GLY A 128 -5.13 14.82 16.54
C GLY A 128 -5.59 15.69 15.36
N LYS A 129 -4.64 16.08 14.51
CA LYS A 129 -4.91 16.85 13.30
C LYS A 129 -5.16 15.90 12.13
N ILE A 130 -6.27 16.10 11.42
CA ILE A 130 -6.52 15.44 10.14
C ILE A 130 -6.02 16.37 9.03
N GLN A 131 -5.04 15.90 8.26
CA GLN A 131 -4.69 16.49 6.98
C GLN A 131 -5.30 15.62 5.89
N PHE A 132 -6.03 16.21 4.96
CA PHE A 132 -6.60 15.47 3.85
C PHE A 132 -6.50 16.26 2.56
N ILE A 133 -6.45 15.52 1.45
CA ILE A 133 -6.63 16.07 0.11
C ILE A 133 -7.92 15.48 -0.41
N ASN A 134 -8.92 16.33 -0.60
CA ASN A 134 -10.13 15.93 -1.31
C ASN A 134 -9.80 15.88 -2.80
N LEU A 135 -9.96 14.71 -3.41
CA LEU A 135 -9.70 14.46 -4.83
C LEU A 135 -10.99 14.57 -5.66
N ASN A 136 -12.14 14.71 -4.99
CA ASN A 136 -13.44 14.88 -5.59
C ASN A 136 -13.91 16.34 -5.45
N ASP A 137 -13.70 17.11 -6.52
CA ASP A 137 -14.35 18.40 -6.69
C ASP A 137 -15.75 18.15 -7.26
N LYS A 138 -16.80 18.40 -6.48
CA LYS A 138 -18.20 18.08 -6.84
C LYS A 138 -18.65 18.79 -8.12
N ASP A 139 -18.00 19.89 -8.47
CA ASP A 139 -18.36 20.75 -9.59
C ASP A 139 -17.52 20.46 -10.86
N LYS A 140 -16.64 19.44 -10.83
CA LYS A 140 -15.77 19.08 -11.96
C LYS A 140 -15.75 17.58 -12.24
N LEU A 141 -15.41 17.22 -13.48
CA LEU A 141 -15.11 15.84 -13.82
C LEU A 141 -13.97 15.32 -12.94
N HIS A 142 -14.16 14.12 -12.39
CA HIS A 142 -13.19 13.49 -11.52
C HIS A 142 -11.86 13.32 -12.27
N PRO A 143 -10.74 13.93 -11.81
CA PRO A 143 -9.53 14.05 -12.61
C PRO A 143 -8.88 12.71 -12.98
N MET A 144 -9.20 11.64 -12.23
CA MET A 144 -8.71 10.28 -12.48
C MET A 144 -9.76 9.34 -13.12
N GLY A 145 -11.01 9.79 -13.22
CA GLY A 145 -12.15 8.96 -13.59
C GLY A 145 -12.56 7.92 -12.55
N THR A 146 -13.30 6.91 -12.99
CA THR A 146 -13.78 5.77 -12.19
C THR A 146 -13.04 4.50 -12.59
N PHE A 147 -13.16 3.45 -11.77
CA PHE A 147 -12.60 2.13 -12.06
C PHE A 147 -13.55 1.01 -11.62
N LYS A 148 -13.41 -0.16 -12.24
CA LYS A 148 -14.19 -1.36 -11.94
C LYS A 148 -13.34 -2.43 -11.28
N VAL A 149 -13.95 -3.11 -10.33
CA VAL A 149 -13.43 -4.33 -9.69
C VAL A 149 -14.31 -5.49 -10.14
N LEU A 150 -13.69 -6.55 -10.66
CA LEU A 150 -14.39 -7.76 -11.11
C LEU A 150 -14.09 -8.93 -10.17
N GLU A 151 -15.04 -9.87 -10.08
CA GLU A 151 -14.86 -11.09 -9.29
C GLU A 151 -13.67 -11.92 -9.75
N ASN A 152 -12.93 -12.48 -8.81
CA ASN A 152 -11.79 -13.37 -9.01
C ASN A 152 -10.67 -12.71 -9.85
N THR A 153 -10.48 -11.41 -9.68
CA THR A 153 -9.43 -10.65 -10.36
C THR A 153 -8.69 -9.73 -9.40
N THR A 154 -7.44 -9.45 -9.73
CA THR A 154 -6.67 -8.36 -9.15
C THR A 154 -6.87 -7.12 -9.99
N THR A 155 -7.35 -6.04 -9.39
CA THR A 155 -7.43 -4.73 -10.04
C THR A 155 -6.15 -3.95 -9.80
N ASP A 156 -5.30 -3.83 -10.82
CA ASP A 156 -4.08 -3.04 -10.78
C ASP A 156 -4.31 -1.71 -11.51
N LEU A 157 -4.37 -0.62 -10.75
CA LEU A 157 -4.66 0.71 -11.27
C LEU A 157 -3.40 1.46 -11.72
N GLY A 158 -2.23 0.81 -11.67
CA GLY A 158 -0.95 1.44 -12.01
C GLY A 158 -0.60 2.58 -11.06
N ARG A 159 0.12 3.59 -11.58
CA ARG A 159 0.61 4.72 -10.81
C ARG A 159 -0.17 5.99 -11.09
N ILE A 160 -0.49 6.72 -10.03
CA ILE A 160 -0.92 8.11 -10.05
C ILE A 160 0.25 9.00 -9.63
N ASN A 161 0.42 10.14 -10.30
CA ASN A 161 1.33 11.19 -9.89
C ASN A 161 0.51 12.30 -9.22
N LEU A 162 0.83 12.61 -7.97
CA LEU A 162 0.30 13.74 -7.24
C LEU A 162 1.40 14.80 -7.10
N THR A 163 1.18 15.95 -7.72
CA THR A 163 2.12 17.08 -7.70
C THR A 163 1.50 18.23 -6.95
N HIS A 164 2.16 18.69 -5.89
CA HIS A 164 1.83 19.95 -5.23
C HIS A 164 2.64 21.09 -5.87
N ALA A 165 1.96 22.13 -6.35
CA ALA A 165 2.57 23.34 -6.90
C ALA A 165 1.64 24.55 -6.72
N ASN A 166 2.17 25.70 -6.31
CA ASN A 166 1.41 26.95 -6.13
C ASN A 166 0.13 26.78 -5.30
N ASP A 167 0.26 26.10 -4.14
CA ASP A 167 -0.85 25.80 -3.21
C ASP A 167 -2.00 24.95 -3.81
N ALA A 168 -1.76 24.31 -4.96
CA ALA A 168 -2.70 23.42 -5.62
C ALA A 168 -2.12 22.01 -5.79
N TYR A 169 -3.02 21.03 -5.82
CA TYR A 169 -2.69 19.63 -6.11
C TYR A 169 -3.13 19.25 -7.51
N PHE A 170 -2.18 18.76 -8.31
CA PHE A 170 -2.39 18.24 -9.66
C PHE A 170 -2.26 16.72 -9.64
N ILE A 171 -3.23 16.04 -10.26
CA ILE A 171 -3.35 14.59 -10.22
C ILE A 171 -3.39 14.08 -11.65
N ALA A 172 -2.57 13.08 -11.97
CA ALA A 172 -2.57 12.44 -13.28
C ALA A 172 -2.17 10.96 -13.18
N ARG A 173 -2.72 10.12 -14.07
CA ARG A 173 -2.25 8.73 -14.22
C ARG A 173 -0.96 8.69 -15.02
N SER A 174 -0.04 7.80 -14.62
CA SER A 174 1.22 7.60 -15.33
C SER A 174 1.03 6.68 -16.52
N ALA A 175 1.27 7.19 -17.73
CA ALA A 175 1.28 6.36 -18.95
C ALA A 175 2.43 5.32 -18.97
N LYS A 176 3.52 5.58 -18.22
CA LYS A 176 4.71 4.71 -18.18
C LYS A 176 4.59 3.57 -17.15
N HIS A 177 3.73 3.73 -16.15
CA HIS A 177 3.62 2.79 -15.03
C HIS A 177 2.17 2.33 -14.89
N PHE A 178 1.72 1.51 -15.84
CA PHE A 178 0.36 0.97 -15.89
C PHE A 178 0.13 -0.22 -14.95
N SER A 179 1.21 -0.81 -14.41
CA SER A 179 1.16 -1.87 -13.41
C SER A 179 2.09 -1.60 -12.23
N ASN A 180 1.72 -2.10 -11.07
CA ASN A 180 2.50 -2.05 -9.83
C ASN A 180 3.29 -3.33 -9.56
N LYS A 181 3.26 -4.33 -10.44
CA LYS A 181 3.88 -5.64 -10.20
C LYS A 181 5.38 -5.54 -9.88
N ASP A 182 6.11 -4.73 -10.64
CA ASP A 182 7.54 -4.48 -10.43
C ASP A 182 7.87 -3.73 -9.14
N LEU A 183 6.93 -2.92 -8.63
CA LEU A 183 7.09 -2.27 -7.34
C LEU A 183 6.81 -3.23 -6.20
N ILE A 184 5.78 -4.06 -6.34
CA ILE A 184 5.38 -5.05 -5.33
C ILE A 184 6.44 -6.16 -5.22
N SER A 185 7.06 -6.58 -6.32
CA SER A 185 8.12 -7.59 -6.31
C SER A 185 9.36 -7.16 -5.52
N LYS A 186 9.57 -5.85 -5.36
CA LYS A 186 10.65 -5.27 -4.53
C LYS A 186 10.33 -5.25 -3.04
N LEU A 187 9.10 -5.58 -2.65
CA LEU A 187 8.73 -5.79 -1.26
C LEU A 187 9.11 -7.22 -0.85
N LYS A 188 8.22 -7.91 -0.13
CA LYS A 188 8.37 -9.33 0.22
C LYS A 188 7.43 -10.17 -0.64
N ASN A 189 7.81 -11.41 -0.95
CA ASN A 189 7.05 -12.31 -1.83
C ASN A 189 5.59 -12.52 -1.39
N ASN A 190 5.33 -12.51 -0.08
CA ASN A 190 3.98 -12.65 0.45
C ASN A 190 3.00 -11.56 -0.03
N TYR A 191 3.47 -10.34 -0.32
CA TYR A 191 2.63 -9.30 -0.92
C TYR A 191 2.32 -9.59 -2.38
N LEU A 192 3.28 -10.11 -3.13
CA LEU A 192 3.09 -10.50 -4.52
C LEU A 192 2.07 -11.63 -4.62
N GLU A 193 2.20 -12.66 -3.76
CA GLU A 193 1.28 -13.79 -3.68
C GLU A 193 -0.12 -13.35 -3.22
N ALA A 194 -0.23 -12.46 -2.24
CA ALA A 194 -1.52 -11.99 -1.76
C ALA A 194 -2.27 -11.13 -2.81
N ILE A 195 -1.54 -10.28 -3.53
CA ILE A 195 -2.13 -9.30 -4.45
C ILE A 195 -2.31 -9.87 -5.85
N TYR A 196 -1.36 -10.64 -6.39
CA TYR A 196 -1.33 -11.08 -7.81
C TYR A 196 -1.50 -12.60 -7.99
N LYS A 197 -2.26 -13.25 -7.11
CA LYS A 197 -2.65 -14.66 -7.27
C LYS A 197 -3.67 -14.89 -8.38
N ASP A 198 -4.49 -13.89 -8.69
CA ASP A 198 -5.62 -13.99 -9.61
C ASP A 198 -5.31 -13.35 -10.97
N LYS A 199 -6.26 -13.43 -11.92
CA LYS A 199 -6.15 -12.73 -13.20
C LYS A 199 -6.04 -11.22 -12.96
N ILE A 200 -5.08 -10.58 -13.59
CA ILE A 200 -4.79 -9.15 -13.41
C ILE A 200 -5.53 -8.35 -14.48
N LEU A 201 -6.21 -7.27 -14.07
CA LEU A 201 -6.88 -6.34 -14.98
C LEU A 201 -6.54 -4.90 -14.63
N ASN A 202 -6.47 -4.05 -15.66
CA ASN A 202 -6.52 -2.60 -15.49
C ASN A 202 -7.97 -2.18 -15.27
N GLY A 203 -8.27 -1.61 -14.11
CA GLY A 203 -9.64 -1.30 -13.71
C GLY A 203 -10.20 0.00 -14.27
N TRP A 204 -9.40 0.92 -14.83
CA TRP A 204 -9.87 2.25 -15.22
C TRP A 204 -10.91 2.22 -16.34
N THR A 205 -12.03 2.94 -16.16
CA THR A 205 -13.13 2.99 -17.14
C THR A 205 -13.19 4.29 -17.93
N GLN A 206 -12.73 5.42 -17.38
CA GLN A 206 -12.70 6.72 -18.09
C GLN A 206 -11.55 7.66 -17.64
N PRO A 207 -11.08 8.57 -18.52
CA PRO A 207 -10.95 8.31 -19.95
C PRO A 207 -9.72 7.42 -20.15
N VAL A 208 -9.87 6.15 -20.55
CA VAL A 208 -8.79 5.48 -21.30
C VAL A 208 -9.43 4.85 -22.51
N THR A 209 -9.08 5.36 -23.69
CA THR A 209 -9.39 4.77 -24.99
C THR A 209 -9.03 3.29 -25.01
N ALA A 210 -10.03 2.51 -25.43
CA ALA A 210 -10.06 1.11 -25.84
C ALA A 210 -9.45 0.06 -24.87
N LEU A 211 -10.35 -0.68 -24.24
CA LEU A 211 -10.16 -2.11 -24.02
C LEU A 211 -9.96 -2.78 -25.37
N GLU A 212 -8.80 -3.41 -25.60
CA GLU A 212 -8.61 -4.52 -26.54
C GLU A 212 -8.16 -5.75 -25.76
#